data_AF-A0A2E5R6I9-F1
#
_entry.id   AF-A0A2E5R6I9-F1
#
_cell.length_a   1.000
_cell.length_b   1.000
_cell.length_c   1.000
_cell.angle_alpha   90.00
_cell.angle_beta   90.00
_cell.angle_gamma   90.00
#
_symmetry.space_group_name_H-M   'P 1'
#
loop_
_entity.id
_entity.type
_entity.pdbx_description
1 polymer ?
#
loop_
_entity_poly.entity_id
_entity_poly.type
_entity_poly.pdbx_seq_one_letter_code
_entity_poly.pdbx_strand_id
1 'polypeptide(L)'
;MVIEKYIKNFWYGRVKLWQSFWLVGGIGGIIIGRIIIFIKESLLSDYSLLPIDFSFRIKILITAWVIYSTVGIWRSAEFYQGPSYWKVIVKIYIAMNCISTFFLLFFFRLDGVY
;
A
#
# COMPACT_ATOMS: atom_id res chain seq x y z
N MET A 1 -11.43 -11.23 -16.86
CA MET A 1 -11.91 -12.43 -16.11
C MET A 1 -10.93 -12.93 -15.05
N VAL A 2 -9.65 -13.24 -15.36
CA VAL A 2 -8.70 -13.82 -14.38
C VAL A 2 -8.27 -12.83 -13.30
N ILE A 3 -7.89 -11.60 -13.70
CA ILE A 3 -7.41 -10.56 -12.77
C ILE A 3 -8.51 -10.13 -11.79
N GLU A 4 -9.73 -9.91 -12.29
CA GLU A 4 -10.89 -9.56 -11.46
C GLU A 4 -11.16 -10.63 -10.39
N LYS A 5 -11.09 -11.91 -10.77
CA LYS A 5 -11.24 -13.03 -9.83
C LYS A 5 -10.15 -12.99 -8.76
N TYR A 6 -8.91 -12.67 -9.12
CA TYR A 6 -7.81 -12.54 -8.17
C TYR A 6 -8.03 -11.37 -7.20
N ILE A 7 -8.41 -10.19 -7.70
CA ILE A 7 -8.71 -9.00 -6.90
C ILE A 7 -9.82 -9.30 -5.89
N LYS A 8 -10.93 -9.89 -6.35
CA LYS A 8 -12.04 -10.31 -5.48
C LYS A 8 -11.57 -11.32 -4.44
N ASN A 9 -10.87 -12.38 -4.85
CA ASN A 9 -10.38 -13.41 -3.92
C ASN A 9 -9.44 -12.85 -2.86
N PHE A 10 -8.55 -11.94 -3.24
CA PHE A 10 -7.65 -11.26 -2.31
C PHE A 10 -8.44 -10.38 -1.32
N TRP A 11 -9.38 -9.56 -1.81
CA TRP A 11 -10.22 -8.72 -0.95
C TRP A 11 -11.05 -9.54 0.05
N TYR A 12 -11.52 -10.72 -0.33
CA TYR A 12 -12.23 -11.64 0.57
C TYR A 12 -11.31 -12.51 1.44
N GLY A 13 -9.99 -12.35 1.36
CA GLY A 13 -9.03 -13.11 2.17
C GLY A 13 -8.89 -14.58 1.79
N ARG A 14 -9.31 -14.97 0.57
CA ARG A 14 -9.21 -16.35 0.07
C ARG A 14 -7.82 -16.69 -0.49
N VAL A 15 -6.92 -15.70 -0.55
CA VAL A 15 -5.53 -15.86 -0.97
C VAL A 15 -4.68 -16.27 0.24
N LYS A 16 -3.69 -17.15 0.02
CA LYS A 16 -2.82 -17.63 1.11
C LYS A 16 -2.09 -16.47 1.76
N LEU A 17 -1.97 -16.49 3.08
CA LEU A 17 -1.36 -15.42 3.88
C LEU A 17 0.01 -14.97 3.34
N TRP A 18 0.90 -15.91 3.02
CA TRP A 18 2.24 -15.59 2.51
C TRP A 18 2.19 -14.89 1.15
N GLN A 19 1.26 -15.28 0.27
CA GLN A 19 1.08 -14.67 -1.05
C GLN A 19 0.53 -13.25 -0.88
N SER A 20 -0.49 -13.09 -0.04
CA SER A 20 -1.07 -11.79 0.27
C SER A 20 -0.01 -10.84 0.83
N PHE A 21 0.78 -11.31 1.79
CA PHE A 21 1.81 -10.52 2.46
C PHE A 21 2.97 -10.13 1.52
N TRP A 22 3.59 -11.11 0.86
CA TRP A 22 4.78 -10.86 0.05
C TRP A 22 4.45 -10.26 -1.31
N LEU A 23 3.44 -10.77 -2.02
CA LEU A 23 3.14 -10.30 -3.37
C LEU A 23 2.43 -8.95 -3.35
N VAL A 24 1.42 -8.77 -2.50
CA VAL A 24 0.66 -7.51 -2.45
C VAL A 24 1.33 -6.51 -1.52
N GLY A 25 1.62 -6.89 -0.28
CA GLY A 25 2.26 -5.98 0.68
C GLY A 25 3.69 -5.61 0.30
N GLY A 26 4.54 -6.61 0.05
CA GLY A 26 5.94 -6.42 -0.31
C GLY A 26 6.15 -5.93 -1.75
N ILE A 27 6.05 -6.84 -2.71
CA ILE A 27 6.36 -6.57 -4.12
C ILE A 27 5.43 -5.49 -4.69
N GLY A 28 4.12 -5.58 -4.44
CA GLY A 28 3.14 -4.59 -4.87
C GLY A 28 3.42 -3.20 -4.29
N GLY A 29 3.80 -3.14 -3.01
CA GLY A 29 4.20 -1.90 -2.35
C GLY A 29 5.45 -1.27 -2.98
N ILE A 30 6.48 -2.07 -3.27
CA ILE A 30 7.70 -1.60 -3.94
C ILE A 30 7.40 -1.05 -5.34
N ILE A 31 6.60 -1.78 -6.12
CA ILE A 31 6.22 -1.37 -7.48
C ILE A 31 5.48 -0.02 -7.42
N ILE A 32 4.49 0.12 -6.54
CA ILE A 32 3.72 1.36 -6.43
C ILE A 32 4.59 2.51 -5.93
N GLY A 33 5.47 2.28 -4.96
CA GLY A 33 6.43 3.27 -4.50
C GLY A 33 7.34 3.77 -5.63
N ARG A 34 7.87 2.86 -6.46
CA ARG A 34 8.70 3.20 -7.63
C ARG A 34 7.92 3.98 -8.68
N ILE A 35 6.68 3.58 -8.97
CA ILE A 35 5.81 4.30 -9.90
C ILE A 35 5.57 5.73 -9.41
N ILE A 36 5.30 5.94 -8.11
CA ILE A 36 5.09 7.27 -7.55
C ILE A 36 6.34 8.15 -7.67
N ILE A 37 7.52 7.61 -7.36
CA ILE A 37 8.80 8.34 -7.50
C ILE A 37 9.05 8.68 -8.98
N PHE A 38 8.89 7.72 -9.88
CA PHE A 38 9.08 7.94 -11.32
C PHE A 38 8.13 9.02 -11.86
N ILE A 39 6.85 8.94 -11.49
CA ILE A 39 5.83 9.94 -11.85
C ILE A 39 6.22 11.32 -11.30
N LYS A 40 6.69 11.37 -10.05
CA LYS A 40 7.17 12.60 -9.42
C LYS A 40 8.36 13.18 -10.19
N GLU A 41 9.38 12.38 -10.51
CA GLU A 41 10.60 12.82 -11.19
C GLU A 41 10.36 13.21 -12.65
N SER A 42 9.58 12.43 -13.41
CA SER A 42 9.34 12.72 -14.83
C SER A 42 8.44 13.94 -15.06
N LEU A 43 7.55 14.25 -14.12
CA LEU A 43 6.72 15.46 -14.19
C LEU A 43 7.39 16.69 -13.55
N LEU A 44 8.41 16.51 -12.70
CA LEU A 44 9.15 17.59 -12.04
C LEU A 44 10.35 18.11 -12.82
N SER A 45 10.79 17.43 -13.90
CA SER A 45 11.97 17.90 -14.64
C SER A 45 11.77 19.24 -15.33
N ASP A 46 10.52 19.65 -15.59
CA ASP A 46 10.25 20.85 -16.40
C ASP A 46 9.63 22.05 -15.64
N TYR A 47 8.94 21.92 -14.50
CA TYR A 47 8.33 23.09 -13.84
C TYR A 47 8.25 23.02 -12.31
N SER A 48 8.68 24.12 -11.67
CA SER A 48 8.73 24.43 -10.23
C SER A 48 7.38 24.63 -9.53
N LEU A 49 6.27 24.24 -10.17
CA LEU A 49 4.92 24.42 -9.65
C LEU A 49 4.15 23.11 -9.79
N LEU A 50 4.30 22.23 -8.80
CA LEU A 50 3.34 21.15 -8.60
C LEU A 50 1.97 21.81 -8.31
N PRO A 51 0.95 21.64 -9.17
CA PRO A 51 -0.38 22.06 -8.81
C PRO A 51 -0.78 21.30 -7.55
N ILE A 52 -1.38 21.99 -6.57
CA ILE A 52 -1.87 21.42 -5.31
C ILE A 52 -2.70 20.14 -5.55
N ASP A 53 -3.40 20.10 -6.70
CA ASP A 53 -4.14 18.98 -7.26
C ASP A 53 -3.34 17.68 -7.41
N PHE A 54 -2.06 17.75 -7.81
CA PHE A 54 -1.24 16.57 -8.06
C PHE A 54 -0.84 15.86 -6.76
N SER A 55 -0.50 16.65 -5.74
CA SER A 55 -0.21 16.15 -4.39
C SER A 55 -1.45 15.47 -3.79
N PHE A 56 -2.63 16.05 -3.97
CA PHE A 56 -3.88 15.47 -3.48
C PHE A 56 -4.26 14.16 -4.18
N ARG A 57 -4.13 14.08 -5.51
CA ARG A 57 -4.42 12.85 -6.29
C ARG A 57 -3.50 11.70 -5.90
N ILE A 58 -2.21 11.96 -5.70
CA ILE A 58 -1.25 10.95 -5.23
C ILE A 58 -1.62 10.45 -3.83
N LYS A 59 -1.97 11.35 -2.91
CA LYS A 59 -2.41 10.97 -1.56
C LYS A 59 -3.64 10.06 -1.58
N ILE A 60 -4.62 10.34 -2.45
CA ILE A 60 -5.79 9.47 -2.63
C ILE A 60 -5.37 8.09 -3.13
N LEU A 61 -4.51 8.02 -4.14
CA LEU A 61 -4.06 6.75 -4.71
C LEU A 61 -3.30 5.89 -3.69
N ILE A 62 -2.39 6.50 -2.92
CA ILE A 62 -1.67 5.81 -1.84
C ILE A 62 -2.66 5.34 -0.76
N THR A 63 -3.61 6.19 -0.36
CA THR A 63 -4.62 5.83 0.64
C THR A 63 -5.47 4.63 0.17
N ALA A 64 -5.94 4.65 -1.08
CA ALA A 64 -6.69 3.54 -1.65
C ALA A 64 -5.87 2.24 -1.69
N TRP A 65 -4.58 2.33 -2.04
CA TRP A 65 -3.67 1.19 -2.00
C TRP A 65 -3.52 0.62 -0.60
N VAL A 66 -3.25 1.48 0.40
CA VAL A 66 -3.07 1.06 1.80
C VAL A 66 -4.33 0.38 2.33
N ILE A 67 -5.52 0.92 2.04
CA ILE A 67 -6.79 0.30 2.42
C ILE A 67 -6.91 -1.08 1.77
N TYR A 68 -6.65 -1.16 0.47
CA TYR A 68 -6.74 -2.40 -0.30
C TYR A 68 -5.81 -3.49 0.23
N SER A 69 -4.53 -3.18 0.38
CA SER A 69 -3.53 -4.12 0.90
C SER A 69 -3.83 -4.51 2.34
N THR A 70 -4.19 -3.54 3.19
CA THR A 70 -4.48 -3.79 4.61
C THR A 70 -5.67 -4.71 4.78
N VAL A 71 -6.81 -4.41 4.16
CA VAL A 71 -8.03 -5.22 4.27
C VAL A 71 -7.81 -6.63 3.72
N GLY A 72 -7.19 -6.74 2.54
CA GLY A 72 -6.98 -8.03 1.90
C GLY A 72 -6.04 -8.94 2.69
N ILE A 73 -4.91 -8.41 3.18
CA ILE A 73 -3.98 -9.22 3.97
C ILE A 73 -4.54 -9.49 5.37
N TRP A 74 -5.22 -8.54 6.01
CA TRP A 74 -5.85 -8.76 7.32
C TRP A 74 -6.86 -9.90 7.25
N ARG A 75 -7.74 -9.91 6.25
CA ARG A 75 -8.69 -11.01 6.01
C ARG A 75 -7.99 -12.32 5.67
N SER A 76 -6.91 -12.27 4.87
CA SER A 76 -6.09 -13.46 4.60
C SER A 76 -5.46 -14.05 5.88
N ALA A 77 -5.11 -13.19 6.84
CA ALA A 77 -4.64 -13.61 8.16
C ALA A 77 -5.77 -14.22 9.00
N GLU A 78 -7.02 -13.77 8.86
CA GLU A 78 -8.16 -14.38 9.55
C GLU A 78 -8.40 -15.82 9.13
N PHE A 79 -8.31 -16.10 7.82
CA PHE A 79 -8.50 -17.43 7.24
C PHE A 79 -7.24 -18.32 7.31
N TYR A 80 -6.15 -17.84 7.90
CA TYR A 80 -4.92 -18.62 8.03
C TYR A 80 -5.09 -19.77 9.04
N GLN A 81 -4.92 -21.01 8.58
CA GLN A 81 -5.08 -22.23 9.38
C GLN A 81 -3.77 -22.72 10.02
N GLY A 82 -2.63 -22.07 9.73
CA GLY A 82 -1.36 -22.42 10.33
C GLY A 82 -1.20 -21.86 11.75
N PRO A 83 0.05 -21.78 12.27
CA PRO A 83 0.28 -21.34 13.63
C PRO A 83 -0.20 -19.91 13.91
N SER A 84 -0.93 -19.72 15.00
CA SER A 84 -1.56 -18.45 15.37
C SER A 84 -0.58 -17.28 15.54
N TYR A 85 0.69 -17.55 15.86
CA TYR A 85 1.69 -16.49 16.00
C TYR A 85 1.93 -15.74 14.67
N TRP A 86 1.91 -16.43 13.52
CA TRP A 86 2.05 -15.78 12.20
C TRP A 86 0.90 -14.81 11.91
N LYS A 87 -0.32 -15.19 12.30
CA LYS A 87 -1.51 -14.33 12.15
C LYS A 87 -1.35 -13.04 12.94
N VAL A 88 -0.89 -13.13 14.19
CA VAL A 88 -0.69 -11.95 15.05
C VAL A 88 0.44 -11.06 14.51
N ILE A 89 1.58 -11.64 14.15
CA ILE A 89 2.73 -10.89 13.61
C ILE A 89 2.34 -10.10 12.36
N VAL A 90 1.65 -10.74 11.41
CA VAL A 90 1.25 -10.06 10.16
C VAL A 90 0.27 -8.91 10.43
N LYS A 91 -0.68 -9.11 11.33
CA LYS A 91 -1.63 -8.05 11.71
C LYS A 91 -0.94 -6.86 12.36
N ILE A 92 -0.01 -7.10 13.29
CA ILE A 92 0.77 -6.04 13.94
C ILE A 92 1.57 -5.28 12.87
N TYR A 93 2.29 -5.99 12.01
CA TYR A 93 3.09 -5.37 10.95
C TYR A 93 2.24 -4.49 10.02
N ILE A 94 1.07 -4.97 9.61
CA ILE A 94 0.17 -4.21 8.73
C ILE A 94 -0.44 -3.00 9.44
N ALA A 95 -0.83 -3.15 10.70
CA ALA A 95 -1.31 -2.02 11.50
C ALA A 95 -0.23 -0.93 11.60
N MET A 96 1.01 -1.32 11.90
CA MET A 96 2.15 -0.40 11.95
C MET A 96 2.39 0.27 10.59
N ASN A 97 2.33 -0.47 9.47
CA ASN A 97 2.47 0.11 8.14
C ASN A 97 1.35 1.09 7.79
N CYS A 98 0.11 0.77 8.15
CA CYS A 98 -1.04 1.65 7.94
C CYS A 98 -0.85 2.97 8.71
N ILE A 99 -0.45 2.89 9.99
CA ILE A 99 -0.17 4.05 10.83
C ILE A 99 1.00 4.86 10.25
N SER A 100 2.12 4.20 9.95
CA SER A 100 3.31 4.85 9.38
C SER A 100 2.99 5.59 8.07
N THR A 101 2.22 4.96 7.18
CA THR A 101 1.83 5.58 5.90
C THR A 101 0.89 6.75 6.13
N PHE A 102 -0.06 6.65 7.07
CA PHE A 102 -0.90 7.78 7.45
C PHE A 102 -0.07 8.96 7.96
N PHE A 103 0.89 8.72 8.85
CA PHE A 103 1.81 9.76 9.31
C PHE A 103 2.60 10.39 8.16
N LEU A 104 3.12 9.57 7.23
CA LEU A 104 3.84 10.06 6.05
C LEU A 104 2.98 10.92 5.12
N LEU A 105 1.70 10.58 4.93
CA LEU A 105 0.83 11.32 4.01
C LEU A 105 0.36 12.67 4.56
N PHE A 106 0.15 12.76 5.88
CA PHE A 106 -0.50 13.91 6.52
C PHE A 106 0.44 14.79 7.33
N PHE A 107 1.43 14.21 8.01
CA PHE A 107 2.33 14.94 8.91
C PHE A 107 3.73 15.15 8.32
N PHE A 108 4.18 14.24 7.46
CA PHE A 108 5.46 14.39 6.80
C PHE A 108 5.32 15.37 5.62
N ARG A 109 5.54 16.65 5.90
CA ARG A 109 5.72 17.67 4.88
C ARG A 109 7.10 17.44 4.26
N LEU A 110 7.17 17.19 2.95
CA LEU A 110 8.43 17.15 2.18
C LEU A 110 9.03 18.56 2.05
N ASP A 111 9.08 19.32 3.15
CA ASP A 111 9.79 20.60 3.23
C ASP A 111 11.25 20.29 3.63
N GLY A 112 11.91 19.47 2.81
CA GLY A 112 13.35 19.24 2.90
C GLY A 112 14.02 20.08 1.83
N VAL A 113 14.16 21.38 2.10
CA VAL A 113 15.16 22.22 1.43
C VAL A 113 16.53 21.65 1.81
N TYR A 114 17.24 21.08 0.84
CA TYR A 114 18.70 21.10 0.73
C TYR A 114 19.07 21.16 -0.74
#